data_AF-W8CC02-F1
#
_entry.id   AF-W8CC02-F1
#
_cell.length_a   1.000
_cell.length_b   1.000
_cell.length_c   1.000
_cell.angle_alpha   90.00
_cell.angle_beta   90.00
_cell.angle_gamma   90.00
#
_symmetry.space_group_name_H-M   'P 1'
#
loop_
_entity.id
_entity.type
_entity.pdbx_description
1 polymer ?
#
loop_
_entity_poly.entity_id
_entity_poly.type
_entity_poly.pdbx_seq_one_letter_code
_entity_poly.pdbx_strand_id
1 'polypeptide(L)'
;MPSFINIFCITLLTVCCRLEAKYVPGVSYIDNVVLYYNNVSGIWTCDRRTYPSGTFGCQIWRLNTPNIANELMCTNVCFDSDRNIKGLILTYTQTMLNPKTVYVFVESYAGAKSVWTSDYSLSLQSINGTIAPGDWPEVQEIVRANMKDVDESSGQ
;
A
#
# COMPACT_ATOMS: atom_id res chain seq x y z
N MET A 1 49.20 -29.47 16.63
CA MET A 1 48.90 -28.06 16.31
C MET A 1 48.04 -27.80 15.05
N PRO A 2 47.67 -28.74 14.15
CA PRO A 2 46.79 -28.42 13.02
C PRO A 2 45.28 -28.45 13.35
N SER A 3 44.86 -29.22 14.37
CA SER A 3 43.43 -29.39 14.69
C SER A 3 42.76 -28.17 15.34
N PHE A 4 43.51 -27.33 16.06
CA PHE A 4 42.96 -26.12 16.69
C PHE A 4 42.61 -25.02 15.66
N ILE A 5 43.38 -24.92 14.57
CA ILE A 5 43.13 -23.95 13.49
C ILE A 5 41.85 -24.32 12.74
N ASN A 6 41.59 -25.61 12.51
CA ASN A 6 40.37 -26.07 11.85
C ASN A 6 39.11 -25.80 12.67
N ILE A 7 39.15 -25.95 13.99
CA ILE A 7 37.98 -25.70 14.86
C ILE A 7 37.63 -24.20 14.89
N PHE A 8 38.65 -23.34 15.00
CA PHE A 8 38.46 -21.88 15.05
C PHE A 8 37.86 -21.32 13.74
N CYS A 9 38.30 -21.85 12.59
CA CYS A 9 37.74 -21.51 11.27
C CYS A 9 36.28 -21.93 11.12
N ILE A 10 35.89 -23.12 11.61
CA ILE A 10 34.51 -23.60 11.54
C ILE A 10 33.59 -22.74 12.42
N THR A 11 34.04 -22.39 13.63
CA THR A 11 33.24 -21.52 14.53
C THR A 11 33.07 -20.12 13.96
N LEU A 12 34.08 -19.54 13.31
CA LEU A 12 34.00 -18.22 12.69
C LEU A 12 33.04 -18.21 11.48
N LEU A 13 33.07 -19.26 10.65
CA LEU A 13 32.14 -19.44 9.52
C LEU A 13 30.69 -19.58 9.99
N THR A 14 30.44 -20.33 11.07
CA THR A 14 29.08 -20.46 11.61
C THR A 14 28.54 -19.17 12.23
N VAL A 15 29.40 -18.28 12.73
CA VAL A 15 28.99 -16.97 13.28
C VAL A 15 28.78 -15.94 12.16
N CYS A 16 29.61 -15.95 11.11
CA CYS A 16 29.43 -15.05 9.96
C CYS A 16 28.17 -15.38 9.13
N CYS A 17 27.70 -16.63 9.11
CA CYS A 17 26.45 -17.02 8.45
C CYS A 17 25.17 -16.76 9.28
N ARG A 18 25.27 -16.22 10.50
CA ARG A 18 24.10 -15.81 11.32
C ARG A 18 23.75 -14.34 11.21
N LEU A 19 24.29 -13.63 10.22
CA LEU A 19 23.69 -12.38 9.78
C LEU A 19 22.30 -12.72 9.23
N GLU A 20 21.27 -12.59 10.08
CA GLU A 20 19.87 -12.61 9.67
C GLU A 20 19.76 -11.73 8.43
N ALA A 21 19.34 -12.33 7.31
CA ALA A 21 19.08 -11.58 6.09
C ALA A 21 18.08 -10.48 6.45
N LYS A 22 18.48 -9.22 6.31
CA LYS A 22 17.57 -8.10 6.51
C LYS A 22 16.43 -8.27 5.51
N TYR A 23 15.20 -8.40 6.03
CA TYR A 23 13.99 -8.46 5.23
C TYR A 23 14.00 -7.34 4.17
N VAL A 24 13.82 -7.73 2.90
CA VAL A 24 13.66 -6.79 1.78
C VAL A 24 12.16 -6.67 1.52
N PRO A 25 11.52 -5.52 1.83
CA PRO A 25 10.07 -5.42 1.71
C PRO A 25 9.58 -5.62 0.29
N GLY A 26 8.53 -6.44 0.14
CA GLY A 26 7.76 -6.49 -1.09
C GLY A 26 7.22 -5.11 -1.51
N VAL A 27 6.94 -4.93 -2.80
CA VAL A 27 6.36 -3.70 -3.32
C VAL A 27 4.90 -3.58 -2.87
N SER A 28 4.57 -2.50 -2.16
CA SER A 28 3.19 -2.18 -1.76
C SER A 28 2.58 -1.18 -2.74
N TYR A 29 1.49 -1.57 -3.39
CA TYR A 29 0.75 -0.71 -4.31
C TYR A 29 -0.20 0.27 -3.60
N ILE A 30 -0.30 0.22 -2.26
CA ILE A 30 -1.07 1.18 -1.47
C ILE A 30 -0.21 2.26 -0.79
N ASP A 31 1.09 2.04 -0.66
CA ASP A 31 2.01 3.01 -0.05
C ASP A 31 2.09 4.31 -0.85
N ASN A 32 1.96 4.19 -2.17
CA ASN A 32 1.96 5.33 -3.08
C ASN A 32 0.60 6.03 -3.17
N VAL A 33 -0.38 5.67 -2.33
CA VAL A 33 -1.66 6.39 -2.23
C VAL A 33 -1.51 7.45 -1.15
N VAL A 34 -1.80 8.69 -1.49
CA VAL A 34 -1.95 9.77 -0.52
C VAL A 34 -3.43 9.98 -0.25
N LEU A 35 -3.91 9.72 0.97
CA LEU A 35 -5.27 10.05 1.37
C LEU A 35 -5.20 10.94 2.60
N TYR A 36 -5.68 12.18 2.45
CA TYR A 36 -5.60 13.16 3.52
C TYR A 36 -6.76 14.15 3.46
N TYR A 37 -7.24 14.55 4.63
CA TYR A 37 -8.25 15.58 4.81
C TYR A 37 -7.76 16.61 5.82
N ASN A 38 -7.70 17.87 5.40
CA ASN A 38 -7.45 18.99 6.29
C ASN A 38 -8.78 19.52 6.83
N ASN A 39 -9.06 19.26 8.10
CA ASN A 39 -10.29 19.70 8.75
C ASN A 39 -10.39 21.22 8.97
N VAL A 40 -9.28 21.97 8.91
CA VAL A 40 -9.26 23.43 9.06
C VAL A 40 -9.64 24.12 7.75
N SER A 41 -9.05 23.69 6.62
CA SER A 41 -9.30 24.28 5.31
C SER A 41 -10.42 23.59 4.51
N GLY A 42 -10.88 22.43 4.97
CA GLY A 42 -11.86 21.61 4.25
C GLY A 42 -11.32 21.06 2.93
N ILE A 43 -10.00 20.93 2.81
CA ILE A 43 -9.32 20.49 1.58
C ILE A 43 -9.02 18.99 1.66
N TRP A 44 -9.28 18.31 0.55
CA TRP A 44 -8.95 16.90 0.35
C TRP A 44 -7.74 16.74 -0.55
N THR A 45 -6.84 15.84 -0.18
CA THR A 45 -5.85 15.26 -1.08
C THR A 45 -6.22 13.80 -1.31
N CYS A 46 -6.57 13.51 -2.56
CA CYS A 46 -6.99 12.21 -3.06
C CYS A 46 -5.93 11.77 -4.07
N ASP A 47 -5.02 10.96 -3.57
CA ASP A 47 -3.79 10.51 -4.22
C ASP A 47 -2.96 11.69 -4.76
N ARG A 48 -2.79 11.79 -6.09
CA ARG A 48 -1.95 12.80 -6.74
C ARG A 48 -2.61 14.18 -6.88
N ARG A 49 -3.83 14.37 -6.37
CA ARG A 49 -4.58 15.62 -6.57
C ARG A 49 -5.16 16.15 -5.28
N THR A 50 -4.98 17.46 -5.11
CA THR A 50 -5.68 18.27 -4.10
C THR A 50 -6.92 18.89 -4.72
N TYR A 51 -8.04 18.82 -4.01
CA TYR A 51 -9.36 19.28 -4.46
C TYR A 51 -9.79 20.53 -3.70
N PRO A 52 -10.61 21.39 -4.33
CA PRO A 52 -11.05 22.66 -3.73
C PRO A 52 -11.92 22.44 -2.48
N SER A 53 -12.11 23.50 -1.71
CA SER A 53 -13.06 23.54 -0.59
C SER A 53 -14.47 23.12 -1.03
N GLY A 54 -15.19 22.40 -0.17
CA GLY A 54 -16.52 21.87 -0.48
C GLY A 54 -16.52 20.44 -1.03
N THR A 55 -15.35 19.82 -1.17
CA THR A 55 -15.23 18.37 -1.31
C THR A 55 -15.55 17.70 0.02
N PHE A 56 -16.42 16.70 -0.02
CA PHE A 56 -16.85 15.91 1.13
C PHE A 56 -16.03 14.63 1.29
N GLY A 57 -15.59 14.03 0.18
CA GLY A 57 -14.82 12.80 0.20
C GLY A 57 -14.14 12.45 -1.12
N CYS A 58 -13.45 11.31 -1.09
CA CYS A 58 -12.57 10.78 -2.11
C CYS A 58 -12.82 9.27 -2.30
N GLN A 59 -12.80 8.81 -3.55
CA GLN A 59 -12.75 7.40 -3.94
C GLN A 59 -11.46 7.16 -4.72
N ILE A 60 -10.77 6.08 -4.39
CA ILE A 60 -9.50 5.67 -4.98
C ILE A 60 -9.65 4.24 -5.47
N TRP A 61 -9.42 4.04 -6.76
CA TRP A 61 -9.43 2.73 -7.39
C TRP A 61 -8.06 2.45 -8.00
N ARG A 62 -7.49 1.27 -7.72
CA ARG A 62 -6.32 0.76 -8.45
C ARG A 62 -6.56 -0.68 -8.86
N LEU A 63 -6.46 -0.93 -10.15
CA LEU A 63 -6.76 -2.22 -10.78
C LEU A 63 -5.71 -2.54 -11.84
N ASN A 64 -5.41 -3.82 -12.05
CA ASN A 64 -4.57 -4.21 -13.18
C ASN A 64 -5.18 -3.71 -14.50
N THR A 65 -4.35 -3.18 -15.40
CA THR A 65 -4.80 -2.84 -16.74
C THR A 65 -5.10 -4.12 -17.53
N PRO A 66 -6.28 -4.24 -18.17
CA PRO A 66 -6.60 -5.41 -18.98
C PRO A 66 -5.53 -5.66 -20.05
N ASN A 67 -5.03 -6.90 -20.11
CA ASN A 67 -4.03 -7.35 -21.09
C ASN A 67 -2.64 -6.68 -20.99
N ILE A 68 -2.34 -5.92 -19.93
CA ILE A 68 -1.02 -5.31 -19.70
C ILE A 68 -0.54 -5.69 -18.29
N ALA A 69 0.25 -6.77 -18.20
CA ALA A 69 0.60 -7.43 -16.94
C ALA A 69 1.36 -6.53 -15.94
N ASN A 70 2.11 -5.55 -16.43
CA ASN A 70 2.96 -4.68 -15.62
C ASN A 70 2.39 -3.25 -15.49
N GLU A 71 1.09 -3.07 -15.67
CA GLU A 71 0.45 -1.77 -15.58
C GLU A 71 -0.76 -1.80 -14.63
N LEU A 72 -0.86 -0.73 -13.85
CA LEU A 72 -1.95 -0.48 -12.91
C LEU A 72 -2.73 0.77 -13.35
N MET A 73 -4.02 0.59 -13.64
CA MET A 73 -4.97 1.66 -13.84
C MET A 73 -5.34 2.28 -12.49
N CYS A 74 -5.04 3.56 -12.30
CA CYS A 74 -5.32 4.32 -11.09
C CYS A 74 -6.39 5.36 -11.38
N THR A 75 -7.48 5.37 -10.62
CA THR A 75 -8.57 6.33 -10.75
C THR A 75 -8.88 6.98 -9.42
N ASN A 76 -8.94 8.31 -9.41
CA ASN A 76 -9.26 9.12 -8.24
C ASN A 76 -10.46 10.00 -8.53
N VAL A 77 -11.48 9.93 -7.68
CA VAL A 77 -12.71 10.69 -7.77
C VAL A 77 -12.92 11.43 -6.46
N CYS A 78 -13.29 12.70 -6.51
CA CYS A 78 -13.77 13.41 -5.32
C CYS A 78 -15.23 13.78 -5.52
N PHE A 79 -15.96 13.88 -4.41
CA PHE A 79 -17.39 14.11 -4.41
C PHE A 79 -17.82 15.08 -3.30
N ASP A 80 -18.97 15.72 -3.45
CA ASP A 80 -19.62 16.53 -2.42
C ASP A 80 -20.53 15.71 -1.50
N SER A 81 -21.19 16.37 -0.55
CA SER A 81 -22.07 15.71 0.44
C SER A 81 -23.21 14.93 -0.20
N ASP A 82 -23.65 15.34 -1.40
CA ASP A 82 -24.71 14.69 -2.16
C ASP A 82 -24.16 13.59 -3.08
N ARG A 83 -22.87 13.25 -2.95
CA ARG A 83 -22.13 12.29 -3.78
C ARG A 83 -22.00 12.70 -5.25
N ASN A 84 -22.21 13.97 -5.59
CA ASN A 84 -21.92 14.46 -6.93
C ASN A 84 -20.42 14.61 -7.11
N ILE A 85 -19.91 14.21 -8.28
CA ILE A 85 -18.49 14.34 -8.61
C ILE A 85 -18.08 15.81 -8.59
N LYS A 86 -17.04 16.12 -7.82
CA LYS A 86 -16.41 17.44 -7.74
C LYS A 86 -15.08 17.42 -8.48
N GLY A 87 -15.01 18.24 -9.53
CA GLY A 87 -13.83 18.38 -10.36
C GLY A 87 -13.68 17.25 -11.39
N LEU A 88 -12.50 17.16 -11.99
CA LEU A 88 -12.21 16.13 -12.99
C LEU A 88 -11.84 14.81 -12.31
N ILE A 89 -12.41 13.72 -12.81
CA ILE A 89 -11.92 12.37 -12.53
C ILE A 89 -10.48 12.29 -13.05
N LEU A 90 -9.56 11.84 -12.19
CA LEU A 90 -8.18 11.63 -12.58
C LEU A 90 -7.95 10.14 -12.79
N THR A 91 -7.76 9.73 -14.04
CA THR A 91 -7.34 8.37 -14.41
C THR A 91 -5.97 8.41 -15.06
N TYR A 92 -5.07 7.55 -14.61
CA TYR A 92 -3.73 7.41 -15.17
C TYR A 92 -3.21 5.98 -14.97
N THR A 93 -2.13 5.65 -15.68
CA THR A 93 -1.47 4.35 -15.57
C THR A 93 -0.18 4.45 -14.78
N GLN A 94 0.15 3.41 -14.03
CA GLN A 94 1.37 3.29 -13.25
C GLN A 94 2.07 1.96 -13.59
N THR A 95 3.37 2.02 -13.88
CA THR A 95 4.19 0.82 -14.06
C THR A 95 4.32 0.04 -12.75
N MET A 96 4.12 -1.26 -12.83
CA MET A 96 4.29 -2.20 -11.73
C MET A 96 5.71 -2.75 -11.69
N LEU A 97 6.42 -2.52 -10.59
CA LEU A 97 7.76 -3.07 -10.37
C LEU A 97 7.74 -4.60 -10.18
N ASN A 98 6.74 -5.13 -9.47
CA ASN A 98 6.56 -6.56 -9.27
C ASN A 98 5.10 -6.95 -9.61
N PRO A 99 4.83 -7.41 -10.85
CA PRO A 99 3.49 -7.75 -11.32
C PRO A 99 2.77 -8.74 -10.40
N LYS A 100 1.58 -8.36 -9.95
CA LYS A 100 0.65 -9.20 -9.18
C LYS A 100 -0.77 -8.72 -9.41
N THR A 101 -1.75 -9.49 -8.97
CA THR A 101 -3.13 -9.03 -8.97
C THR A 101 -3.32 -7.93 -7.92
N VAL A 102 -3.87 -6.79 -8.29
CA VAL A 102 -4.08 -5.63 -7.42
C VAL A 102 -5.55 -5.20 -7.47
N TYR A 103 -6.17 -5.11 -6.28
CA TYR A 103 -7.53 -4.59 -6.10
C TYR A 103 -7.55 -3.58 -4.95
N VAL A 104 -7.43 -2.29 -5.27
CA VAL A 104 -7.55 -1.20 -4.29
C VAL A 104 -8.87 -0.50 -4.54
N PHE A 105 -9.77 -0.54 -3.56
CA PHE A 105 -11.04 0.18 -3.57
C PHE A 105 -11.21 0.88 -2.23
N VAL A 106 -10.83 2.15 -2.17
CA VAL A 106 -10.89 2.94 -0.94
C VAL A 106 -11.87 4.07 -1.12
N GLU A 107 -12.79 4.20 -0.18
CA GLU A 107 -13.63 5.38 -0.03
C GLU A 107 -13.31 6.08 1.28
N SER A 108 -13.25 7.41 1.27
CA SER A 108 -13.06 8.22 2.46
C SER A 108 -13.90 9.47 2.38
N TYR A 109 -14.43 9.93 3.50
CA TYR A 109 -15.22 11.16 3.58
C TYR A 109 -15.17 11.74 5.00
N ALA A 110 -15.60 12.99 5.14
CA ALA A 110 -15.57 13.69 6.40
C ALA A 110 -16.49 12.98 7.42
N GLY A 111 -15.92 12.55 8.54
CA GLY A 111 -16.64 11.80 9.57
C GLY A 111 -16.85 10.30 9.26
N ALA A 112 -16.17 9.76 8.24
CA ALA A 112 -16.15 8.33 7.97
C ALA A 112 -15.67 7.53 9.19
N LYS A 113 -16.24 6.33 9.37
CA LYS A 113 -15.73 5.31 10.28
C LYS A 113 -15.00 4.25 9.47
N SER A 114 -13.84 3.83 9.95
CA SER A 114 -13.03 2.84 9.25
C SER A 114 -13.63 1.45 9.35
N VAL A 115 -14.01 0.90 8.19
CA VAL A 115 -14.46 -0.48 7.98
C VAL A 115 -13.88 -0.94 6.66
N TRP A 116 -12.87 -1.81 6.73
CA TRP A 116 -12.11 -2.24 5.56
C TRP A 116 -11.57 -3.65 5.75
N THR A 117 -11.20 -4.28 4.64
CA THR A 117 -10.50 -5.56 4.57
C THR A 117 -9.25 -5.41 3.71
N SER A 118 -8.25 -6.26 3.98
CA SER A 118 -7.07 -6.38 3.13
C SER A 118 -6.63 -7.82 3.03
N ASP A 119 -6.18 -8.22 1.85
CA ASP A 119 -5.53 -9.51 1.63
C ASP A 119 -4.18 -9.29 0.97
N TYR A 120 -3.21 -10.12 1.35
CA TYR A 120 -1.90 -10.14 0.72
C TYR A 120 -1.43 -11.58 0.49
N SER A 121 -0.84 -11.80 -0.68
CA SER A 121 -0.08 -12.99 -1.02
C SER A 121 1.02 -12.64 -2.03
N LEU A 122 1.85 -13.62 -2.39
CA LEU A 122 2.86 -13.45 -3.43
C LEU A 122 2.24 -13.01 -4.78
N SER A 123 0.99 -13.36 -5.06
CA SER A 123 0.28 -13.03 -6.30
C SER A 123 -0.87 -12.03 -6.15
N LEU A 124 -1.16 -11.53 -4.94
CA LEU A 124 -2.33 -10.67 -4.67
C LEU A 124 -1.98 -9.54 -3.68
N GLN A 125 -2.48 -8.34 -3.95
CA GLN A 125 -2.63 -7.28 -2.95
C GLN A 125 -4.04 -6.68 -3.09
N SER A 126 -4.85 -6.77 -2.04
CA SER A 126 -6.19 -6.19 -2.01
C SER A 126 -6.36 -5.26 -0.81
N ILE A 127 -7.12 -4.19 -1.00
CA ILE A 127 -7.72 -3.42 0.06
C ILE A 127 -9.09 -2.94 -0.41
N ASN A 128 -10.11 -3.11 0.42
CA ASN A 128 -11.46 -2.68 0.12
C ASN A 128 -12.12 -2.10 1.37
N GLY A 129 -12.69 -0.91 1.26
CA GLY A 129 -13.58 -0.41 2.29
C GLY A 129 -13.66 1.10 2.41
N THR A 130 -14.32 1.52 3.48
CA THR A 130 -14.40 2.91 3.90
C THR A 130 -13.33 3.17 4.97
N ILE A 131 -12.50 4.18 4.77
CA ILE A 131 -11.40 4.52 5.67
C ILE A 131 -11.52 5.97 6.09
N ALA A 132 -11.53 6.22 7.39
CA ALA A 132 -11.46 7.57 7.92
C ALA A 132 -10.13 8.22 7.47
N PRO A 133 -10.13 9.49 7.06
CA PRO A 133 -8.91 10.10 6.51
C PRO A 133 -7.74 10.13 7.51
N GLY A 134 -8.02 10.16 8.81
CA GLY A 134 -7.01 10.10 9.86
C GLY A 134 -6.39 8.71 10.05
N ASP A 135 -7.07 7.65 9.63
CA ASP A 135 -6.65 6.26 9.86
C ASP A 135 -5.82 5.72 8.69
N TRP A 136 -5.71 6.48 7.58
CA TRP A 136 -4.98 6.03 6.39
C TRP A 136 -3.51 5.62 6.66
N PRO A 137 -2.72 6.37 7.46
CA PRO A 137 -1.37 5.94 7.81
C PRO A 137 -1.34 4.61 8.56
N GLU A 138 -2.26 4.39 9.51
CA GLU A 138 -2.36 3.13 10.26
C GLU A 138 -2.72 1.95 9.33
N VAL A 139 -3.62 2.17 8.37
CA VAL A 139 -3.95 1.17 7.34
C VAL A 139 -2.70 0.77 6.53
N GLN A 140 -1.88 1.75 6.13
CA GLN A 140 -0.63 1.47 5.41
C GLN A 140 0.34 0.65 6.28
N GLU A 141 0.46 0.97 7.57
CA GLU A 141 1.29 0.22 8.52
C GLU A 141 0.81 -1.23 8.71
N ILE A 142 -0.49 -1.44 8.89
CA ILE A 142 -1.06 -2.80 9.07
C ILE A 142 -0.86 -3.65 7.82
N VAL A 143 -1.12 -3.10 6.63
CA VAL A 143 -0.90 -3.83 5.37
C VAL A 143 0.58 -4.16 5.21
N ARG A 144 1.49 -3.25 5.57
CA ARG A 144 2.94 -3.52 5.56
C ARG A 144 3.34 -4.63 6.52
N ALA A 145 2.78 -4.68 7.71
CA ALA A 145 3.00 -5.78 8.65
C ALA A 145 2.53 -7.13 8.07
N ASN A 146 1.32 -7.17 7.51
CA ASN A 146 0.78 -8.38 6.87
C ASN A 146 1.64 -8.84 5.69
N MET A 147 2.16 -7.90 4.91
CA MET A 147 3.08 -8.21 3.81
C MET A 147 4.35 -8.89 4.29
N LYS A 148 4.95 -8.32 5.35
CA LYS A 148 6.16 -8.86 5.96
C LYS A 148 5.96 -10.29 6.45
N ASP A 149 4.87 -10.56 7.16
CA ASP A 149 4.58 -11.89 7.70
C ASP A 149 4.48 -12.95 6.58
N VAL A 150 3.84 -12.61 5.47
CA VAL A 150 3.71 -13.50 4.31
C VAL A 150 5.05 -13.72 3.61
N ASP A 151 5.81 -12.66 3.37
CA ASP A 151 7.10 -12.74 2.69
C ASP A 151 8.09 -13.58 3.51
N GLU A 152 8.19 -13.34 4.83
CA GLU A 152 9.08 -14.11 5.74
C GLU A 152 8.65 -15.59 5.85
N SER A 153 7.34 -15.88 5.90
CA SER A 153 6.84 -17.27 5.91
C SER A 153 7.09 -18.02 4.60
N SER A 154 7.25 -17.29 3.50
CA SER A 154 7.51 -17.83 2.16
C SER A 154 9.00 -17.97 1.84
N GLY A 155 9.89 -17.55 2.75
CA GLY A 155 11.34 -17.57 2.55
C GLY A 155 11.86 -16.49 1.59
N GLN A 156 11.17 -15.35 1.49
CA GLN A 156 11.62 -14.16 0.74
C GLN A 156 12.25 -13.11 1.65
#